data_AF-A0A419EJP9-F1
#
_entry.id   AF-A0A419EJP9-F1
#
_cell.length_a   1.000
_cell.length_b   1.000
_cell.length_c   1.000
_cell.angle_alpha   90.00
_cell.angle_beta   90.00
_cell.angle_gamma   90.00
#
_symmetry.space_group_name_H-M   'P 1'
#
loop_
_entity.id
_entity.type
_entity.pdbx_description
1 polymer ?
#
loop_
_entity_poly.entity_id
_entity_poly.type
_entity_poly.pdbx_seq_one_letter_code
_entity_poly.pdbx_strand_id
1 'polypeptide(L)'
;MRKSTVFISTVLTMFTMATVAGAVSAYQQITKSEAEPVAEPLTVSVSVKDGLVSTRSVPQPSIVSPEEATLVAIEYLGDSSVYSVETVEYEGAPAYLVTFSSGKMIYVNPTGDILEVSEVQPIVMYAPAANNSGSSGGGGGGGNNSGGNYEDHDDDDDDDDDDHDDDDDDDDDD
;
A
#
# COMPACT_ATOMS: atom_id res chain seq x y z
N MET A 1 -37.74 29.61 -16.89
CA MET A 1 -37.46 28.15 -16.89
C MET A 1 -36.03 27.94 -17.37
N ARG A 2 -35.14 27.53 -16.47
CA ARG A 2 -33.69 27.44 -16.69
C ARG A 2 -33.36 26.14 -17.44
N LYS A 3 -33.33 26.19 -18.78
CA LYS A 3 -33.02 25.02 -19.64
C LYS A 3 -31.53 24.66 -19.67
N SER A 4 -30.66 25.56 -19.18
CA SER A 4 -29.21 25.40 -19.25
C SER A 4 -28.64 24.41 -18.22
N THR A 5 -29.33 24.14 -17.11
CA THR A 5 -28.82 23.27 -16.04
C THR A 5 -28.81 21.79 -16.43
N VAL A 6 -29.69 21.38 -17.35
CA VAL A 6 -29.80 19.97 -17.77
C VAL A 6 -28.66 19.57 -18.72
N PHE A 7 -28.17 20.49 -19.55
CA PHE A 7 -27.08 20.18 -20.49
C PHE A 7 -25.72 20.02 -19.80
N ILE A 8 -25.49 20.73 -18.70
CA ILE A 8 -24.19 20.70 -18.00
C ILE A 8 -23.99 19.37 -17.26
N SER A 9 -25.04 18.80 -16.67
CA SER A 9 -24.92 17.51 -15.95
C SER A 9 -24.61 16.35 -16.89
N THR A 10 -25.20 16.32 -18.09
CA THR A 10 -24.97 15.22 -19.05
C THR A 10 -23.54 15.19 -19.56
N VAL A 11 -22.94 16.35 -19.86
CA VAL A 11 -21.54 16.44 -20.30
C VAL A 11 -20.59 16.01 -19.19
N LEU A 12 -20.86 16.41 -17.94
CA LEU A 12 -20.06 16.01 -16.79
C LEU A 12 -20.10 14.49 -16.56
N THR A 13 -21.28 13.87 -16.65
CA THR A 13 -21.43 12.41 -16.49
C THR A 13 -20.74 11.63 -17.61
N MET A 14 -20.78 12.11 -18.86
CA MET A 14 -20.04 11.46 -19.96
C MET A 14 -18.53 11.57 -19.77
N PHE A 15 -18.04 12.71 -19.29
CA PHE A 15 -16.62 12.90 -19.04
C PHE A 15 -16.11 11.97 -17.93
N THR A 16 -16.82 11.82 -16.82
CA THR A 16 -16.41 10.90 -15.74
C THR A 16 -16.41 9.43 -16.19
N MET A 17 -17.44 8.99 -16.93
CA MET A 17 -17.47 7.63 -17.50
C MET A 17 -16.29 7.38 -18.47
N ALA A 18 -15.97 8.34 -19.33
CA ALA A 18 -14.85 8.20 -20.27
C ALA A 18 -13.48 8.10 -19.56
N THR A 19 -13.26 8.88 -18.51
CA THR A 19 -12.01 8.86 -17.73
C THR A 19 -11.82 7.53 -17.00
N VAL A 20 -12.90 6.99 -16.39
CA VAL A 20 -12.84 5.69 -15.71
C VAL A 20 -12.58 4.56 -16.70
N ALA A 21 -13.22 4.57 -17.87
CA ALA A 21 -12.97 3.58 -18.92
C ALA A 21 -11.52 3.63 -19.45
N GLY A 22 -10.95 4.83 -19.59
CA GLY A 22 -9.55 5.03 -19.98
C GLY A 22 -8.57 4.45 -18.96
N ALA A 23 -8.80 4.70 -17.66
CA ALA A 23 -7.96 4.18 -16.59
C ALA A 23 -7.93 2.64 -16.57
N VAL A 24 -9.10 1.99 -16.70
CA VAL A 24 -9.19 0.51 -16.73
C VAL A 24 -8.44 -0.09 -17.93
N SER A 25 -8.51 0.56 -19.10
CA SER A 25 -7.81 0.08 -20.30
C SER A 25 -6.28 0.14 -20.17
N ALA A 26 -5.73 1.11 -19.44
CA ALA A 26 -4.29 1.20 -19.20
C ALA A 26 -3.81 0.11 -18.23
N TYR A 27 -4.59 -0.19 -17.18
CA TYR A 27 -4.26 -1.26 -16.23
C TYR A 27 -4.24 -2.66 -16.89
N GLN A 28 -5.13 -2.93 -17.85
CA GLN A 28 -5.14 -4.21 -18.56
C GLN A 28 -3.94 -4.41 -19.50
N GLN A 29 -3.29 -3.34 -19.97
CA GLN A 29 -2.08 -3.47 -20.78
C GLN A 29 -0.87 -3.89 -19.95
N ILE A 30 -0.80 -3.48 -18.68
CA ILE A 30 0.31 -3.81 -17.79
C ILE A 30 0.25 -5.31 -17.41
N THR A 31 -0.94 -5.83 -17.09
CA THR A 31 -1.10 -7.24 -16.69
C THR A 31 -1.00 -8.25 -17.84
N LYS A 32 -1.15 -7.82 -19.10
CA LYS A 32 -1.00 -8.69 -20.28
C LYS A 32 0.47 -8.84 -20.74
N SER A 33 1.37 -8.01 -20.23
CA SER A 33 2.79 -8.05 -20.58
C SER A 33 3.66 -8.83 -19.58
N GLU A 34 3.05 -9.41 -18.55
CA GLU A 34 3.69 -10.41 -17.67
C GLU A 34 3.67 -11.76 -18.39
N ALA A 35 4.61 -11.91 -19.31
CA ALA A 35 4.95 -13.19 -19.90
C ALA A 35 5.42 -14.14 -18.79
N GLU A 36 4.86 -15.35 -18.79
CA GLU A 36 5.24 -16.46 -17.94
C GLU A 36 6.77 -16.55 -17.79
N PRO A 37 7.31 -16.71 -16.56
CA PRO A 37 8.66 -17.22 -16.41
C PRO A 37 8.61 -18.68 -16.87
N VAL A 38 8.96 -18.92 -18.14
CA VAL A 38 9.30 -20.25 -18.64
C VAL A 38 10.61 -20.63 -17.96
N ALA A 39 10.49 -21.14 -16.74
CA ALA A 39 11.53 -21.95 -16.13
C ALA A 39 11.61 -23.24 -16.95
N GLU A 40 12.38 -23.22 -18.04
CA GLU A 40 12.85 -24.45 -18.65
C GLU A 40 13.80 -25.14 -17.66
N PRO A 41 13.46 -26.32 -17.10
CA PRO A 41 14.46 -27.09 -16.41
C PRO A 41 15.49 -27.55 -17.45
N LEU A 42 16.67 -26.93 -17.44
CA LEU A 42 17.85 -27.38 -18.16
C LEU A 42 18.23 -28.78 -17.63
N THR A 43 17.63 -29.82 -18.22
CA THR A 43 18.06 -31.20 -18.04
C THR A 43 19.31 -31.43 -18.91
N VAL A 44 20.46 -30.98 -18.41
CA VAL A 44 21.76 -31.32 -19.00
C VAL A 44 22.04 -32.79 -18.69
N SER A 45 21.64 -33.66 -19.61
CA SER A 45 22.02 -35.08 -19.60
C SER A 45 23.42 -35.22 -20.18
N VAL A 46 24.42 -35.03 -19.33
CA VAL A 46 25.83 -35.27 -19.66
C VAL A 46 26.10 -36.78 -19.64
N SER A 47 26.09 -37.41 -20.82
CA SER A 47 26.80 -38.68 -21.02
C SER A 47 28.25 -38.37 -21.38
N VAL A 48 29.15 -38.36 -20.38
CA VAL A 48 30.59 -38.30 -20.61
C VAL A 48 31.18 -39.68 -20.38
N LYS A 49 31.55 -40.30 -21.50
CA LYS A 49 32.48 -41.42 -21.57
C LYS A 49 33.82 -40.81 -21.96
N ASP A 50 34.79 -40.89 -21.05
CA ASP A 50 36.23 -40.65 -21.20
C ASP A 50 36.68 -39.59 -22.22
N GLY A 51 37.08 -38.41 -21.72
CA GLY A 51 37.79 -37.41 -22.51
C GLY A 51 38.10 -36.15 -21.70
N LEU A 52 39.34 -36.06 -21.21
CA LEU A 52 39.89 -34.91 -20.49
C LEU A 52 39.97 -33.68 -21.40
N VAL A 53 38.87 -32.93 -21.53
CA VAL A 53 38.86 -31.59 -22.11
C VAL A 53 38.71 -30.62 -20.94
N SER A 54 39.80 -29.93 -20.59
CA SER A 54 39.80 -28.84 -19.63
C SER A 54 39.05 -27.66 -20.25
N THR A 55 37.74 -27.61 -20.03
CA THR A 55 36.93 -26.45 -20.35
C THR A 55 37.19 -25.39 -19.28
N ARG A 56 37.79 -24.28 -19.71
CA ARG A 56 38.00 -23.09 -18.89
C ARG A 56 36.62 -22.53 -18.51
N SER A 57 36.18 -22.84 -17.30
CA SER A 57 34.96 -22.29 -16.70
C SER A 57 35.07 -20.77 -16.70
N VAL A 58 34.26 -20.10 -17.51
CA VAL A 58 34.13 -18.65 -17.49
C VAL A 58 33.27 -18.34 -16.25
N PRO A 59 33.76 -17.54 -15.28
CA PRO A 59 32.99 -17.21 -14.10
C PRO A 59 31.71 -16.50 -14.54
N GLN A 60 30.56 -17.12 -14.29
CA GLN A 60 29.28 -16.44 -14.43
C GLN A 60 29.11 -15.49 -13.25
N PRO A 61 28.58 -14.27 -13.47
CA PRO A 61 28.25 -13.38 -12.38
C PRO A 61 27.23 -14.09 -11.48
N SER A 62 27.57 -14.25 -10.20
CA SER A 62 26.66 -14.80 -9.20
C SER A 62 25.56 -13.76 -8.97
N ILE A 63 24.35 -14.07 -9.41
CA ILE A 63 23.16 -13.29 -9.09
C ILE A 63 22.77 -13.64 -7.66
N VAL A 64 22.73 -12.66 -6.78
CA VAL A 64 22.32 -12.83 -5.38
C VAL A 64 20.83 -13.12 -5.32
N SER A 65 20.41 -13.97 -4.39
CA SER A 65 18.99 -14.21 -4.16
C SER A 65 18.33 -13.03 -3.40
N PRO A 66 16.99 -12.90 -3.42
CA PRO A 66 16.29 -11.91 -2.61
C PRO A 66 16.64 -12.01 -1.11
N GLU A 67 16.81 -13.23 -0.60
CA GLU A 67 17.21 -13.48 0.79
C GLU A 67 18.64 -12.97 1.07
N GLU A 68 19.58 -13.18 0.14
CA GLU A 68 20.94 -12.64 0.25
C GLU A 68 20.95 -11.12 0.19
N ALA A 69 20.16 -10.51 -0.70
CA ALA A 69 20.00 -9.06 -0.77
C ALA A 69 19.44 -8.47 0.55
N THR A 70 18.54 -9.21 1.21
CA THR A 70 18.01 -8.85 2.52
C THR A 70 19.10 -8.82 3.58
N LEU A 71 19.99 -9.82 3.60
CA LEU A 71 21.12 -9.85 4.54
C LEU A 71 22.07 -8.68 4.33
N VAL A 72 22.37 -8.32 3.08
CA VAL A 72 23.18 -7.13 2.75
C VAL A 72 22.51 -5.86 3.27
N ALA A 73 21.20 -5.72 3.09
CA ALA A 73 20.44 -4.57 3.56
C ALA A 73 20.43 -4.47 5.09
N ILE A 74 20.26 -5.60 5.80
CA ILE A 74 20.31 -5.68 7.26
C ILE A 74 21.70 -5.28 7.77
N GLU A 75 22.76 -5.82 7.17
CA GLU A 75 24.14 -5.50 7.55
C GLU A 75 24.45 -4.01 7.34
N TYR A 76 23.91 -3.42 6.28
CA TYR A 76 24.13 -2.00 5.97
C TYR A 76 23.39 -1.05 6.90
N LEU A 77 22.11 -1.28 7.18
CA LEU A 77 21.32 -0.40 8.07
C LEU A 77 21.56 -0.69 9.55
N GLY A 78 22.00 -1.90 9.90
CA GLY A 78 22.04 -2.38 11.29
C GLY A 78 20.64 -2.61 11.88
N ASP A 79 19.63 -2.79 11.04
CA ASP A 79 18.25 -3.06 11.43
C ASP A 79 17.86 -4.43 10.84
N SER A 80 17.38 -5.35 11.66
CA SER A 80 16.92 -6.68 11.23
C SER A 80 15.40 -6.71 10.96
N SER A 81 14.70 -5.60 11.16
CA SER A 81 13.24 -5.51 11.10
C SER A 81 12.77 -5.32 9.66
N VAL A 82 12.96 -6.34 8.83
CA VAL A 82 12.53 -6.34 7.43
C VAL A 82 11.02 -6.57 7.36
N TYR A 83 10.32 -5.70 6.64
CA TYR A 83 8.89 -5.80 6.39
C TYR A 83 8.60 -6.60 5.12
N SER A 84 9.26 -6.27 4.01
CA SER A 84 9.08 -6.96 2.73
C SER A 84 10.31 -6.83 1.83
N VAL A 85 10.42 -7.75 0.87
CA VAL A 85 11.47 -7.77 -0.15
C VAL A 85 10.80 -8.03 -1.50
N GLU A 86 10.99 -7.12 -2.44
CA GLU A 86 10.36 -7.19 -3.76
C GLU A 86 11.41 -7.03 -4.86
N THR A 87 11.19 -7.68 -6.01
CA THR A 87 12.01 -7.43 -7.20
C THR A 87 11.37 -6.30 -8.00
N VAL A 88 12.09 -5.20 -8.17
CA VAL A 88 11.63 -3.99 -8.86
C VAL A 88 12.63 -3.59 -9.93
N GLU A 89 12.24 -2.67 -10.81
CA GLU A 89 13.14 -2.06 -11.79
C GLU A 89 13.56 -0.68 -11.28
N TYR A 90 14.86 -0.50 -11.03
CA TYR A 90 15.46 0.76 -10.59
C TYR A 90 16.38 1.27 -11.71
N GLU A 91 16.10 2.48 -12.22
CA GLU A 91 16.83 3.09 -13.35
C GLU A 91 16.93 2.22 -14.62
N GLY A 92 15.94 1.35 -14.87
CA GLY A 92 15.95 0.47 -16.04
C GLY A 92 16.71 -0.85 -15.85
N ALA A 93 17.14 -1.15 -14.62
CA ALA A 93 17.81 -2.38 -14.26
C ALA A 93 17.06 -3.11 -13.13
N PRO A 94 17.07 -4.45 -13.11
CA PRO A 94 16.48 -5.21 -12.00
C PRO A 94 17.21 -4.91 -10.70
N ALA A 95 16.46 -4.73 -9.62
CA ALA A 95 16.92 -4.49 -8.27
C ALA A 95 15.99 -5.17 -7.25
N TYR A 96 16.48 -5.39 -6.04
CA TYR A 96 15.71 -5.83 -4.89
C TYR A 96 15.40 -4.62 -4.02
N LEU A 97 14.11 -4.33 -3.82
CA LEU A 97 13.63 -3.32 -2.88
C LEU A 97 13.35 -3.99 -1.54
N VAL A 98 14.18 -3.68 -0.55
CA VAL A 98 14.02 -4.15 0.83
C VAL A 98 13.36 -3.02 1.63
N THR A 99 12.15 -3.26 2.12
CA THR A 99 11.41 -2.33 2.97
C THR A 99 11.54 -2.77 4.42
N PHE A 100 11.92 -1.86 5.30
CA PHE A 100 12.03 -2.09 6.74
C PHE A 100 10.81 -1.55 7.47
N SER A 101 10.50 -2.13 8.63
CA SER A 101 9.43 -1.68 9.52
C SER A 101 9.64 -0.24 10.01
N SER A 102 10.89 0.26 9.99
CA SER A 102 11.24 1.65 10.28
C SER A 102 10.80 2.64 9.19
N GLY A 103 10.29 2.17 8.05
CA GLY A 103 9.94 3.01 6.88
C GLY A 103 11.13 3.33 5.98
N LYS A 104 12.30 2.74 6.26
CA LYS A 104 13.46 2.81 5.37
C LYS A 104 13.34 1.79 4.26
N MET A 105 13.82 2.16 3.08
CA MET A 105 13.81 1.34 1.87
C MET A 105 15.22 1.32 1.29
N ILE A 106 15.71 0.14 0.91
CA ILE A 106 17.02 -0.01 0.25
C ILE A 106 16.84 -0.71 -1.08
N TYR A 107 17.45 -0.15 -2.12
CA TYR A 107 17.58 -0.79 -3.42
C TYR A 107 18.93 -1.52 -3.49
N VAL A 108 18.90 -2.82 -3.72
CA VAL A 108 20.08 -3.68 -3.84
C VAL A 108 20.13 -4.29 -5.24
N ASN A 109 21.25 -4.16 -5.93
CA ASN A 109 21.47 -4.78 -7.24
C ASN A 109 21.53 -6.32 -7.10
N PRO A 110 21.15 -7.09 -8.13
CA PRO A 110 21.45 -8.52 -8.25
C PRO A 110 22.91 -8.94 -8.02
N THR A 111 23.87 -8.02 -7.98
CA THR A 111 25.27 -8.31 -7.61
C THR A 111 25.53 -8.18 -6.09
N GLY A 112 24.56 -7.69 -5.33
CA GLY A 112 24.66 -7.40 -3.89
C GLY A 112 25.10 -5.97 -3.57
N ASP A 113 25.25 -5.09 -4.56
CA ASP A 113 25.62 -3.69 -4.34
C ASP A 113 24.41 -2.84 -3.95
N ILE A 114 24.58 -1.90 -3.02
CA ILE A 114 23.52 -0.97 -2.62
C ILE A 114 23.48 0.21 -3.59
N LEU A 115 22.31 0.43 -4.18
CA LEU A 115 22.07 1.46 -5.19
C LEU A 115 21.56 2.76 -4.57
N GLU A 116 20.52 2.68 -3.75
CA GLU A 116 19.91 3.84 -3.09
C GLU A 116 19.30 3.45 -1.74
N VAL A 117 19.29 4.40 -0.82
CA VAL A 117 18.55 4.33 0.44
C VAL A 117 17.54 5.46 0.45
N SER A 118 16.27 5.11 0.59
CA SER A 118 15.15 6.06 0.60
C SER A 118 14.34 5.89 1.88
N GLU A 119 13.71 6.96 2.34
CA GLU A 119 12.86 6.96 3.53
C GLU A 119 11.51 7.54 3.16
N VAL A 120 10.42 6.80 3.42
CA VAL A 120 9.07 7.36 3.28
C VAL A 120 8.83 8.31 4.45
N GLN A 121 8.75 9.61 4.16
CA GLN A 121 8.31 10.56 5.17
C GLN A 121 6.81 10.36 5.44
N PRO A 122 6.40 10.25 6.72
CA PRO A 122 4.99 10.15 7.05
C PRO A 122 4.27 11.43 6.62
N ILE A 123 3.23 11.29 5.79
CA ILE A 123 2.36 12.42 5.45
C ILE A 123 1.51 12.73 6.68
N VAL A 124 1.89 13.77 7.43
CA VAL A 124 1.10 14.25 8.56
C VAL A 124 -0.13 14.97 7.99
N MET A 125 -1.27 14.29 7.97
CA MET A 125 -2.54 14.93 7.72
C MET A 125 -2.93 15.71 8.97
N TYR A 126 -2.71 17.03 8.95
CA TYR A 126 -3.30 17.92 9.94
C TYR A 126 -4.81 17.90 9.73
N ALA A 127 -5.53 17.21 10.62
CA ALA A 127 -6.96 17.42 10.73
C ALA A 127 -7.16 18.93 10.97
N PRO A 128 -7.96 19.62 10.12
CA PRO A 128 -8.25 21.02 10.39
C PRO A 128 -8.84 21.07 11.80
N ALA A 129 -8.19 21.84 12.67
CA ALA A 129 -8.70 22.08 14.02
C ALA A 129 -10.18 22.42 13.86
N ALA A 130 -11.04 21.58 14.43
CA ALA A 130 -12.47 21.86 14.45
C ALA A 130 -12.57 23.24 15.09
N ASN A 131 -12.87 24.25 14.28
CA ASN A 131 -13.20 25.56 14.78
C ASN A 131 -14.48 25.31 15.57
N ASN A 132 -14.30 25.12 16.88
CA ASN A 132 -15.35 25.16 17.87
C ASN A 132 -15.81 26.61 17.90
N SER A 133 -16.49 27.05 16.84
CA SER A 133 -17.30 28.25 16.86
C SER A 133 -18.44 27.91 17.78
N GLY A 134 -18.18 28.09 19.08
CA GLY A 134 -19.19 28.17 20.10
C GLY A 134 -20.19 29.23 19.68
N SER A 135 -21.25 28.79 19.03
CA SER A 135 -22.44 29.57 18.77
C SER A 135 -23.19 29.71 20.08
N SER A 136 -22.65 30.58 20.93
CA SER A 136 -23.32 31.07 22.11
C SER A 136 -24.34 32.13 21.69
N GLY A 137 -25.58 31.98 22.16
CA GLY A 137 -26.53 33.08 22.31
C GLY A 137 -27.37 33.42 21.09
N GLY A 138 -28.63 33.01 21.11
CA GLY A 138 -29.61 33.47 20.14
C GLY A 138 -31.03 33.01 20.41
N GLY A 139 -31.48 33.04 21.67
CA GLY A 139 -32.90 32.94 21.98
C GLY A 139 -33.65 34.10 21.33
N GLY A 140 -34.64 33.78 20.49
CA GLY A 140 -35.45 34.76 19.79
C GLY A 140 -36.59 34.05 19.06
N GLY A 141 -37.67 33.79 19.80
CA GLY A 141 -38.87 33.16 19.27
C GLY A 141 -39.59 34.00 18.21
N GLY A 142 -40.48 33.35 17.48
CA GLY A 142 -41.46 34.04 16.65
C GLY A 142 -42.01 33.22 15.48
N GLY A 143 -43.07 32.46 15.75
CA GLY A 143 -44.27 32.54 14.91
C GLY A 143 -44.39 31.63 13.69
N ASN A 144 -45.26 30.62 13.88
CA ASN A 144 -46.27 30.14 12.94
C ASN A 144 -45.81 29.48 11.63
N ASN A 145 -45.88 28.14 11.59
CA ASN A 145 -46.68 27.52 10.54
C ASN A 145 -47.39 26.23 11.01
N SER A 146 -48.70 26.25 10.78
CA SER A 146 -49.69 25.22 11.05
C SER A 146 -49.55 24.06 10.06
N GLY A 147 -49.61 22.81 10.54
CA GLY A 147 -49.96 21.66 9.69
C GLY A 147 -49.39 20.31 10.11
N GLY A 148 -50.03 19.69 11.10
CA GLY A 148 -50.30 18.25 11.28
C GLY A 148 -49.27 17.20 10.82
N ASN A 149 -48.86 16.29 11.69
CA ASN A 149 -49.57 15.03 12.01
C ASN A 149 -48.76 14.25 13.07
N TYR A 150 -49.46 13.47 13.85
CA TYR A 150 -49.12 12.82 15.13
C TYR A 150 -48.36 11.50 14.94
N GLU A 151 -47.66 11.08 16.01
CA GLU A 151 -47.28 9.72 16.48
C GLU A 151 -45.95 9.86 17.25
N ASP A 152 -45.98 10.23 18.53
CA ASP A 152 -46.07 9.33 19.70
C ASP A 152 -45.02 8.21 19.64
N HIS A 153 -43.98 8.30 20.47
CA HIS A 153 -43.35 7.19 21.21
C HIS A 153 -42.41 7.79 22.26
N ASP A 154 -42.96 7.93 23.46
CA ASP A 154 -42.24 7.84 24.73
C ASP A 154 -41.67 6.42 24.86
N ASP A 155 -40.41 6.32 25.29
CA ASP A 155 -39.72 5.19 25.97
C ASP A 155 -38.35 5.81 26.34
N ASP A 156 -38.13 6.36 27.55
CA ASP A 156 -37.97 5.69 28.85
C ASP A 156 -37.20 4.38 28.72
N ASP A 157 -35.90 4.43 29.05
CA ASP A 157 -34.99 3.36 29.50
C ASP A 157 -33.61 4.05 29.65
N ASP A 158 -33.23 4.59 30.81
CA ASP A 158 -32.80 3.90 32.03
C ASP A 158 -31.86 2.70 31.77
N ASP A 159 -30.78 2.69 32.55
CA ASP A 159 -29.91 1.54 32.84
C ASP A 159 -28.93 1.08 31.72
N ASP A 160 -27.62 1.30 31.93
CA ASP A 160 -26.85 0.33 32.72
C ASP A 160 -25.35 0.68 32.77
N ASP A 161 -24.83 0.46 33.96
CA ASP A 161 -23.43 0.34 34.33
C ASP A 161 -22.73 -0.72 33.48
N ASP A 162 -21.55 -0.41 32.94
CA ASP A 162 -20.55 -1.43 32.62
C ASP A 162 -19.18 -0.94 33.10
N ASP A 163 -19.02 -1.04 34.43
CA ASP A 163 -17.74 -1.32 35.06
C ASP A 163 -17.17 -2.61 34.45
N HIS A 164 -16.05 -2.52 33.76
CA HIS A 164 -15.17 -3.68 33.55
C HIS A 164 -13.73 -3.27 33.86
N ASP A 165 -13.43 -3.37 35.15
CA ASP A 165 -12.13 -3.81 35.65
C ASP A 165 -11.86 -5.22 35.09
N ASP A 166 -10.70 -5.40 34.45
CA ASP A 166 -9.92 -6.64 34.34
C ASP A 166 -8.53 -6.13 33.86
N ASP A 167 -7.56 -5.88 34.75
CA ASP A 167 -6.69 -6.87 35.38
C ASP A 167 -6.27 -7.98 34.40
N ASP A 168 -5.41 -7.63 33.43
CA ASP A 168 -4.51 -8.59 32.79
C ASP A 168 -3.09 -8.39 33.35
N ASP A 169 -2.84 -9.13 34.42
CA ASP A 169 -1.56 -9.74 34.74
C ASP A 169 -0.99 -10.46 33.50
N ASP A 170 0.32 -10.27 33.25
CA ASP A 170 1.23 -11.29 32.70
C ASP A 170 2.63 -10.62 32.69
N ASP A 171 3.42 -10.77 33.75
CA ASP A 171 4.37 -11.87 33.99
C ASP A 171 5.51 -11.97 32.96
N ASP A 172 6.72 -11.99 33.53
CA ASP A 172 7.92 -12.72 33.08
C ASP A 172 8.62 -12.32 31.76
N ASP A 173 9.82 -11.73 31.88
CA ASP A 173 11.06 -12.51 31.80
C ASP A 173 12.33 -11.66 32.01
N ASP A 174 13.25 -12.23 32.81
CA ASP A 174 14.58 -11.77 33.25
C ASP A 174 15.62 -11.68 32.09
#